data_AF-A0A7R9Q4C5-F1
#
_entry.id   AF-A0A7R9Q4C5-F1
#
_cell.length_a   1.000
_cell.length_b   1.000
_cell.length_c   1.000
_cell.angle_alpha   90.00
_cell.angle_beta   90.00
_cell.angle_gamma   90.00
#
_symmetry.space_group_name_H-M   'P 1'
#
loop_
_entity.id
_entity.type
_entity.pdbx_description
1 polymer ?
#
loop_
_entity_poly.entity_id
_entity_poly.type
_entity_poly.pdbx_seq_one_letter_code
_entity_poly.pdbx_strand_id
1 'polypeptide(L)'
;GFALPLMFFVKYFIIYGSVATIAAIDGFEMPAPPKCISRIHSSVYLWRTFDRGLHLWLTNYFYKPIIGSQWNPMRKVFAGFVCFLCIALWHGMDRAVVIWTSLNFFGVSAEIIAKSVQSSNVWITSVQCKLSDTANERLNALIASPFFAIAYVSNIFFLSNWEVGYHFVQQILFTFPTPLLPTLLILYFGWGSDSLKPCESQTVRTKSANGRHKCERLIVTPVLSRSAVN
;
A
#
# COMPACT_ATOMS: atom_id res chain seq x y z
N GLY A 1 3.18 -17.83 -10.28
CA GLY A 1 3.19 -16.53 -9.56
C GLY A 1 2.23 -16.54 -8.38
N PHE A 2 0.92 -16.55 -8.61
CA PHE A 2 -0.09 -16.21 -7.59
C PHE A 2 -0.14 -17.16 -6.39
N ALA A 3 0.18 -18.44 -6.59
CA ALA A 3 0.23 -19.42 -5.51
C ALA A 3 1.25 -19.08 -4.41
N LEU A 4 2.37 -18.44 -4.75
CA LEU A 4 3.43 -18.12 -3.78
C LEU A 4 2.96 -17.14 -2.69
N PRO A 5 2.43 -15.94 -3.02
CA PRO A 5 1.85 -15.05 -2.02
C PRO A 5 0.70 -15.66 -1.22
N LEU A 6 -0.13 -16.52 -1.84
CA LEU A 6 -1.25 -17.16 -1.17
C LEU A 6 -0.79 -18.17 -0.12
N MET A 7 0.15 -19.06 -0.49
CA MET A 7 0.74 -20.03 0.44
C MET A 7 1.45 -19.33 1.59
N PHE A 8 2.16 -18.25 1.30
CA PHE A 8 2.79 -17.41 2.30
C PHE A 8 1.76 -16.79 3.26
N PHE A 9 0.68 -16.22 2.72
CA PHE A 9 -0.42 -15.69 3.54
C PHE A 9 -1.01 -16.75 4.47
N VAL A 10 -1.37 -17.93 3.95
CA VAL A 10 -1.98 -19.02 4.75
C VAL A 10 -1.04 -19.48 5.86
N LYS A 11 0.25 -19.66 5.54
CA LYS A 11 1.27 -20.04 6.53
C LYS A 11 1.34 -19.03 7.69
N TYR A 12 1.43 -17.73 7.38
CA TYR A 12 1.55 -16.69 8.40
C TYR A 12 0.25 -16.46 9.17
N PHE A 13 -0.90 -16.61 8.50
CA PHE A 13 -2.19 -16.55 9.16
C PHE A 13 -2.32 -17.62 10.25
N ILE A 14 -1.88 -18.86 9.97
CA ILE A 14 -1.91 -19.95 10.95
C ILE A 14 -0.92 -19.69 12.10
N ILE A 15 0.33 -19.31 11.79
CA ILE A 15 1.36 -19.08 12.81
C ILE A 15 0.98 -17.92 13.73
N TYR A 16 0.50 -16.80 13.18
CA TYR A 16 0.09 -15.65 13.99
C TYR A 16 -1.21 -15.94 14.75
N GLY A 17 -2.15 -16.67 14.14
CA GLY A 17 -3.38 -17.09 14.81
C GLY A 17 -3.14 -18.00 16.01
N SER A 18 -2.22 -18.96 15.90
CA SER A 18 -1.89 -19.86 17.01
C SER A 18 -1.23 -19.13 18.16
N VAL A 19 -0.21 -18.30 17.89
CA VAL A 19 0.47 -17.49 18.92
C VAL A 19 -0.49 -16.50 19.57
N ALA A 20 -1.36 -15.84 18.80
CA ALA A 20 -2.36 -14.92 19.34
C ALA A 20 -3.36 -15.63 20.25
N THR A 21 -3.74 -16.88 19.94
CA THR A 21 -4.65 -17.66 20.78
C THR A 21 -4.00 -18.02 22.12
N ILE A 22 -2.73 -18.42 22.11
CA ILE A 22 -1.97 -18.70 23.34
C ILE A 22 -1.83 -17.43 24.19
N ALA A 23 -1.44 -16.31 23.57
CA ALA A 23 -1.33 -15.03 24.25
C ALA A 23 -2.66 -14.57 24.88
N ALA A 24 -3.78 -14.79 24.19
CA ALA A 24 -5.11 -14.48 24.72
C ALA A 24 -5.48 -15.34 25.93
N ILE A 25 -5.05 -16.61 25.98
CA ILE A 25 -5.23 -17.47 27.17
C ILE A 25 -4.47 -16.90 28.37
N ASP A 26 -3.29 -16.33 28.14
CA ASP A 26 -2.46 -15.67 29.17
C ASP A 26 -2.93 -14.24 29.49
N GLY A 27 -4.02 -13.76 28.88
CA GLY A 27 -4.57 -12.42 29.12
C GLY A 27 -3.86 -11.28 28.38
N PHE A 28 -3.00 -11.59 27.40
CA PHE A 28 -2.36 -10.59 26.54
C PHE A 28 -3.19 -10.27 25.30
N GLU A 29 -3.30 -8.99 24.97
CA GLU A 29 -3.95 -8.52 23.73
C GLU A 29 -2.92 -8.39 22.61
N MET A 30 -3.09 -9.17 21.55
CA MET A 30 -2.20 -9.16 20.37
C MET A 30 -2.78 -8.32 19.23
N PRO A 31 -1.92 -7.73 18.37
CA PRO A 31 -2.38 -7.01 17.17
C PRO A 31 -3.23 -7.88 16.25
N ALA A 32 -4.15 -7.25 15.51
CA ALA A 32 -5.05 -7.92 14.58
C ALA A 32 -4.31 -8.79 13.54
N PRO A 33 -4.89 -9.92 13.12
CA PRO A 33 -4.27 -10.84 12.17
C PRO A 33 -4.03 -10.21 10.79
N PRO A 34 -3.12 -10.78 9.99
CA PRO A 34 -2.81 -10.27 8.66
C PRO A 34 -4.02 -10.34 7.75
N LYS A 35 -4.19 -9.31 6.91
CA LYS A 35 -5.25 -9.28 5.89
C LYS A 35 -4.83 -10.07 4.66
N CYS A 36 -5.81 -10.57 3.91
CA CYS A 36 -5.57 -11.34 2.68
C CYS A 36 -4.78 -10.50 1.66
N ILE A 37 -3.55 -10.92 1.37
CA ILE A 37 -2.63 -10.23 0.47
C ILE A 37 -3.21 -10.12 -0.95
N SER A 38 -3.93 -11.15 -1.40
CA SER A 38 -4.54 -11.21 -2.73
C SER A 38 -5.60 -10.14 -2.98
N ARG A 39 -6.12 -9.51 -1.92
CA ARG A 39 -7.14 -8.46 -2.01
C ARG A 39 -6.55 -7.05 -1.91
N ILE A 40 -5.30 -6.93 -1.46
CA ILE A 40 -4.66 -5.65 -1.18
C ILE A 40 -3.96 -5.13 -2.44
N HIS A 41 -4.46 -4.03 -3.01
CA HIS A 41 -3.84 -3.40 -4.18
C HIS A 41 -2.96 -2.19 -3.86
N SER A 42 -3.03 -1.66 -2.63
CA SER A 42 -2.17 -0.56 -2.18
C SER A 42 -0.93 -1.12 -1.49
N SER A 43 0.26 -0.78 -1.99
CA SER A 43 1.54 -1.17 -1.39
C SER A 43 1.71 -0.55 0.00
N VAL A 44 1.32 0.71 0.16
CA VAL A 44 1.31 1.38 1.48
C VAL A 44 0.42 0.63 2.46
N TYR A 45 -0.78 0.21 2.03
CA TYR A 45 -1.69 -0.55 2.89
C TYR A 45 -1.17 -1.95 3.17
N LEU A 46 -0.60 -2.62 2.17
CA LEU A 46 0.04 -3.93 2.31
C LEU A 46 1.08 -3.90 3.43
N TRP A 47 2.04 -2.97 3.39
CA TRP A 47 3.08 -2.85 4.40
C TRP A 47 2.58 -2.47 5.80
N ARG A 48 1.38 -1.89 5.91
CA ARG A 48 0.73 -1.60 7.19
C ARG A 48 0.01 -2.82 7.78
N THR A 49 -0.43 -3.76 6.97
CA THR A 49 -1.31 -4.86 7.39
C THR A 49 -0.74 -6.26 7.19
N PHE A 50 0.32 -6.40 6.40
CA PHE A 50 0.98 -7.67 6.11
C PHE A 50 1.61 -8.25 7.39
N ASP A 51 2.38 -7.42 8.10
CA ASP A 51 2.92 -7.76 9.42
C ASP A 51 2.77 -6.56 10.36
N ARG A 52 1.83 -6.68 11.30
CA ARG A 52 1.52 -5.61 12.26
C ARG A 52 2.63 -5.40 13.28
N GLY A 53 3.26 -6.47 13.76
CA GLY A 53 4.33 -6.40 14.74
C GLY A 53 5.54 -5.67 14.17
N LEU A 54 6.00 -6.12 13.00
CA LEU A 54 7.08 -5.48 12.26
C LEU A 54 6.74 -4.02 11.91
N HIS A 55 5.53 -3.75 11.43
CA HIS A 55 5.11 -2.39 11.10
C HIS A 55 5.14 -1.46 12.32
N LEU A 56 4.63 -1.90 13.48
CA LEU A 56 4.65 -1.12 14.71
C LEU A 56 6.07 -0.89 15.21
N TRP A 57 6.91 -1.92 15.16
CA TRP A 57 8.32 -1.82 15.54
C TRP A 57 9.07 -0.80 14.66
N LEU A 58 9.01 -0.95 13.33
CA LEU A 58 9.64 0.00 12.40
C LEU A 58 9.10 1.42 12.60
N THR A 59 7.79 1.55 12.79
CA THR A 59 7.15 2.86 12.90
C THR A 59 7.56 3.58 14.19
N ASN A 60 7.57 2.88 15.32
CA ASN A 60 7.84 3.48 16.62
C ASN A 60 9.34 3.74 16.85
N TYR A 61 10.22 2.86 16.37
CA TYR A 61 11.65 2.95 16.65
C TYR A 61 12.47 3.65 15.58
N PHE A 62 12.02 3.68 14.32
CA PHE A 62 12.79 4.28 13.23
C PHE A 62 11.99 5.40 12.54
N TYR A 63 10.80 5.08 12.03
CA TYR A 63 10.07 6.01 11.17
C TYR A 63 9.68 7.33 11.87
N LYS A 64 8.98 7.25 13.02
CA LYS A 64 8.53 8.43 13.76
C LYS A 64 9.70 9.26 14.31
N PRO A 65 10.74 8.66 14.94
CA PRO A 65 11.90 9.42 15.40
C PRO A 65 12.61 10.21 14.29
N ILE A 66 12.75 9.64 13.08
CA ILE A 66 13.45 10.29 11.95
C ILE A 66 12.65 11.47 11.39
N ILE A 67 11.32 11.35 11.30
CA ILE A 67 10.47 12.44 10.80
C ILE A 67 10.49 13.63 11.77
N GLY A 68 10.38 13.34 13.07
CA GLY A 68 10.28 14.36 14.12
C GLY A 68 8.94 15.12 14.06
N SER A 69 8.93 16.36 14.57
CA SER A 69 7.73 17.19 14.67
C SER A 69 7.38 17.98 13.40
N GLN A 70 8.34 18.14 12.47
CA GLN A 70 8.16 18.98 11.29
C GLN A 70 7.78 18.17 10.05
N TRP A 71 6.81 18.68 9.30
CA TRP A 71 6.38 18.06 8.06
C TRP A 71 7.38 18.35 6.94
N ASN A 72 8.12 17.32 6.50
CA ASN A 72 9.02 17.40 5.34
C ASN A 72 8.93 16.10 4.50
N PRO A 73 8.56 16.16 3.20
CA PRO A 73 8.42 14.98 2.35
C PRO A 73 9.74 14.21 2.17
N MET A 74 10.89 14.90 2.10
CA MET A 74 12.20 14.25 1.99
C MET A 74 12.52 13.43 3.24
N ARG A 75 12.16 13.94 4.43
CA ARG A 75 12.32 13.18 5.68
C ARG A 75 11.46 11.92 5.71
N LYS A 76 10.24 11.96 5.15
CA LYS A 76 9.38 10.76 5.04
C LYS A 76 9.99 9.68 4.15
N VAL A 77 10.54 10.08 3.00
CA VAL A 77 11.22 9.17 2.08
C VAL A 77 12.47 8.60 2.74
N PHE A 78 13.28 9.44 3.40
CA PHE A 78 14.48 8.99 4.12
C PHE A 78 14.14 8.05 5.30
N ALA A 79 13.11 8.36 6.09
CA ALA A 79 12.62 7.47 7.15
C ALA A 79 12.17 6.12 6.58
N GLY A 80 11.47 6.13 5.44
CA GLY A 80 11.11 4.91 4.71
C GLY A 80 12.35 4.12 4.26
N PHE A 81 13.36 4.80 3.72
CA PHE A 81 14.62 4.18 3.31
C PHE A 81 15.31 3.47 4.48
N VAL A 82 15.41 4.13 5.64
CA VAL A 82 16.00 3.53 6.85
C VAL A 82 15.20 2.29 7.29
N CYS A 83 13.87 2.35 7.29
CA CYS A 83 13.04 1.19 7.63
C CYS A 83 13.30 -0.01 6.68
N PHE A 84 13.34 0.23 5.36
CA PHE A 84 13.62 -0.82 4.37
C PHE A 84 15.05 -1.35 4.45
N LEU A 85 16.02 -0.49 4.79
CA LEU A 85 17.39 -0.91 5.05
C LEU A 85 17.48 -1.83 6.28
N CYS A 86 16.79 -1.50 7.37
CA CYS A 86 16.70 -2.37 8.55
C CYS A 86 16.09 -3.73 8.23
N ILE A 87 15.02 -3.76 7.42
CA ILE A 87 14.43 -5.02 6.92
C ILE A 87 15.47 -5.82 6.11
N ALA A 88 16.17 -5.18 5.17
CA ALA A 88 17.17 -5.85 4.34
C ALA A 88 18.32 -6.45 5.18
N LEU A 89 18.79 -5.70 6.19
CA LEU A 89 19.82 -6.15 7.13
C LEU A 89 19.35 -7.33 7.96
N TRP A 90 18.11 -7.28 8.48
CA TRP A 90 17.54 -8.37 9.27
C TRP A 90 17.40 -9.67 8.46
N HIS A 91 17.11 -9.55 7.17
CA HIS A 91 17.03 -10.69 6.25
C HIS A 91 18.39 -11.14 5.67
N GLY A 92 19.52 -10.58 6.14
CA GLY A 92 20.85 -11.02 5.74
C GLY A 92 21.36 -10.50 4.39
N MET A 93 20.67 -9.50 3.79
CA MET A 93 21.09 -8.83 2.55
C MET A 93 21.42 -9.74 1.36
N ASP A 94 20.74 -10.89 1.25
CA ASP A 94 20.83 -11.72 0.03
C ASP A 94 20.41 -10.91 -1.22
N ARG A 95 20.92 -11.29 -2.40
CA ARG A 95 20.62 -10.60 -3.67
C ARG A 95 19.11 -10.46 -3.90
N ALA A 96 18.34 -11.52 -3.68
CA ALA A 96 16.90 -11.49 -3.87
C ALA A 96 16.21 -10.57 -2.86
N VAL A 97 16.68 -10.58 -1.60
CA VAL A 97 16.19 -9.70 -0.53
C VAL A 97 16.46 -8.24 -0.85
N VAL A 98 17.67 -7.89 -1.27
CA VAL A 98 18.05 -6.50 -1.61
C VAL A 98 17.18 -5.96 -2.73
N ILE A 99 16.91 -6.76 -3.75
CA ILE A 99 16.02 -6.38 -4.86
C ILE A 99 14.59 -6.21 -4.38
N TRP A 100 14.08 -7.17 -3.59
CA TRP A 100 12.73 -7.08 -3.03
C TRP A 100 12.55 -5.83 -2.16
N THR A 101 13.47 -5.54 -1.25
CA THR A 101 13.40 -4.34 -0.39
C THR A 101 13.51 -3.06 -1.20
N SER A 102 14.36 -3.04 -2.23
CA SER A 102 14.53 -1.87 -3.11
C SER A 102 13.27 -1.60 -3.92
N LEU A 103 12.71 -2.62 -4.58
CA LEU A 103 11.47 -2.50 -5.36
C LEU A 103 10.30 -2.04 -4.48
N ASN A 104 10.19 -2.57 -3.26
CA ASN A 104 9.15 -2.13 -2.33
C ASN A 104 9.37 -0.71 -1.83
N PHE A 105 10.60 -0.31 -1.51
CA PHE A 105 10.90 1.05 -1.10
C PHE A 105 10.49 2.06 -2.19
N PHE A 106 10.91 1.83 -3.44
CA PHE A 106 10.55 2.69 -4.56
C PHE A 106 9.04 2.65 -4.85
N GLY A 107 8.42 1.47 -4.83
CA GLY A 107 6.98 1.32 -5.05
C GLY A 107 6.14 2.06 -4.00
N VAL A 108 6.46 1.90 -2.71
CA VAL A 108 5.79 2.60 -1.60
C VAL A 108 6.02 4.10 -1.68
N SER A 109 7.26 4.54 -1.96
CA SER A 109 7.58 5.97 -2.08
C SER A 109 6.82 6.61 -3.24
N ALA A 110 6.77 5.95 -4.40
CA ALA A 110 6.04 6.41 -5.57
C ALA A 110 4.53 6.46 -5.31
N GLU A 111 3.96 5.48 -4.61
CA GLU A 111 2.54 5.49 -4.24
C GLU A 111 2.21 6.64 -3.26
N ILE A 112 3.09 6.93 -2.29
CA ILE A 112 2.92 8.07 -1.38
C ILE A 112 2.93 9.39 -2.15
N ILE A 113 3.87 9.55 -3.10
CA ILE A 113 3.96 10.75 -3.94
C ILE A 113 2.70 10.87 -4.81
N ALA A 114 2.28 9.79 -5.47
CA ALA A 114 1.07 9.77 -6.30
C ALA A 114 -0.17 10.17 -5.50
N LYS A 115 -0.35 9.61 -4.29
CA LYS A 115 -1.44 10.00 -3.37
C LYS A 115 -1.34 11.46 -2.94
N SER A 116 -0.14 11.98 -2.70
CA SER A 116 0.07 13.39 -2.37
C SER A 116 -0.30 14.31 -3.53
N VAL A 117 0.03 13.93 -4.77
CA VAL A 117 -0.36 14.67 -5.98
C VAL A 117 -1.87 14.62 -6.18
N GLN A 118 -2.48 13.44 -6.05
CA GLN A 118 -3.94 13.27 -6.15
C GLN A 118 -4.69 14.07 -5.08
N SER A 119 -4.05 14.26 -3.93
CA SER A 119 -4.53 15.07 -2.81
C SER A 119 -4.08 16.53 -2.90
N SER A 120 -3.68 17.05 -4.06
CA SER A 120 -3.40 18.48 -4.25
C SER A 120 -4.63 19.22 -4.80
N ASN A 121 -4.80 20.49 -4.47
CA ASN A 121 -5.93 21.29 -4.99
C ASN A 121 -5.89 21.39 -6.52
N VAL A 122 -4.71 21.45 -7.11
CA VAL A 122 -4.51 21.50 -8.57
C VAL A 122 -5.04 20.23 -9.22
N TRP A 123 -4.71 19.04 -8.69
CA TRP A 123 -5.22 17.78 -9.21
C TRP A 123 -6.75 17.68 -9.09
N ILE A 124 -7.28 18.06 -7.94
CA ILE A 124 -8.73 18.03 -7.71
C ILE A 124 -9.45 18.89 -8.74
N THR A 125 -9.09 20.17 -8.87
CA THR A 125 -9.78 21.10 -9.77
C THR A 125 -9.56 20.80 -11.25
N SER A 126 -8.36 20.35 -11.62
CA SER A 126 -7.98 20.12 -13.02
C SER A 126 -8.44 18.77 -13.55
N VAL A 127 -8.54 17.75 -12.69
CA VAL A 127 -8.81 16.36 -13.06
C VAL A 127 -10.10 15.86 -12.41
N GLN A 128 -10.15 15.73 -11.07
CA GLN A 128 -11.25 15.05 -10.39
C GLN A 128 -12.61 15.75 -10.61
N CYS A 129 -12.62 17.08 -10.65
CA CYS A 129 -13.84 17.86 -10.85
C CYS A 129 -14.33 17.87 -12.30
N LYS A 130 -13.52 17.40 -13.26
CA LYS A 130 -13.92 17.29 -14.68
C LYS A 130 -14.41 15.89 -15.06
N LEU A 131 -14.02 14.86 -14.30
CA LEU A 131 -14.39 13.47 -14.54
C LEU A 131 -15.66 13.08 -13.78
N SER A 132 -16.39 12.07 -14.27
CA SER A 132 -17.45 11.42 -13.46
C SER A 132 -16.83 10.58 -12.34
N ASP A 133 -17.62 10.20 -11.34
CA ASP A 133 -17.13 9.37 -10.23
C ASP A 133 -16.56 8.03 -10.73
N THR A 134 -17.26 7.38 -11.68
CA THR A 134 -16.78 6.15 -12.32
C THR A 134 -15.49 6.38 -13.11
N ALA A 135 -15.34 7.51 -13.80
CA ALA A 135 -14.11 7.81 -14.53
C ALA A 135 -12.92 8.10 -13.59
N ASN A 136 -13.17 8.72 -12.43
CA ASN A 136 -12.17 8.90 -11.38
C ASN A 136 -11.72 7.56 -10.78
N GLU A 137 -12.64 6.63 -10.54
CA GLU A 137 -12.31 5.29 -10.06
C GLU A 137 -11.45 4.51 -11.06
N ARG A 138 -11.80 4.57 -12.35
CA ARG A 138 -11.01 3.98 -13.45
C ARG A 138 -9.61 4.61 -13.55
N LEU A 139 -9.51 5.94 -13.43
CA LEU A 139 -8.22 6.62 -13.44
C LEU A 139 -7.35 6.20 -12.25
N ASN A 140 -7.93 6.08 -11.06
CA ASN A 140 -7.21 5.61 -9.87
C ASN A 140 -6.74 4.16 -10.04
N ALA A 141 -7.58 3.28 -10.60
CA ALA A 141 -7.20 1.92 -10.93
C ALA A 141 -6.04 1.85 -11.92
N LEU A 142 -6.07 2.71 -12.94
CA LEU A 142 -5.00 2.81 -13.95
C LEU A 142 -3.68 3.29 -13.34
N ILE A 143 -3.72 4.28 -12.46
CA ILE A 143 -2.52 4.79 -11.77
C ILE A 143 -1.96 3.76 -10.81
N ALA A 144 -2.82 2.96 -10.17
CA ALA A 144 -2.39 2.06 -9.13
C ALA A 144 -1.97 0.66 -9.60
N SER A 145 -2.46 0.20 -10.76
CA SER A 145 -2.07 -1.07 -11.35
C SER A 145 -0.54 -1.25 -11.54
N PRO A 146 0.25 -0.25 -11.99
CA PRO A 146 1.70 -0.42 -12.06
C PRO A 146 2.36 -0.53 -10.68
N PHE A 147 1.88 0.18 -9.65
CA PHE A 147 2.41 0.03 -8.29
C PHE A 147 2.15 -1.37 -7.75
N PHE A 148 0.95 -1.90 -8.01
CA PHE A 148 0.61 -3.26 -7.63
C PHE A 148 1.44 -4.30 -8.39
N ALA A 149 1.73 -4.07 -9.67
CA ALA A 149 2.61 -4.93 -10.46
C ALA A 149 4.02 -5.00 -9.87
N ILE A 150 4.58 -3.85 -9.48
CA ILE A 150 5.91 -3.77 -8.83
C ILE A 150 5.90 -4.54 -7.51
N ALA A 151 4.88 -4.35 -6.66
CA ALA A 151 4.74 -5.05 -5.39
C ALA A 151 4.58 -6.57 -5.58
N TYR A 152 3.85 -6.99 -6.62
CA TYR A 152 3.68 -8.40 -6.93
C TYR A 152 4.99 -9.04 -7.42
N VAL A 153 5.69 -8.38 -8.35
CA VAL A 153 7.00 -8.84 -8.87
C VAL A 153 8.03 -8.90 -7.74
N SER A 154 8.08 -7.88 -6.87
CA SER A 154 9.02 -7.87 -5.75
C SER A 154 8.80 -9.06 -4.82
N ASN A 155 7.53 -9.42 -4.53
CA ASN A 155 7.22 -10.58 -3.70
C ASN A 155 7.66 -11.92 -4.31
N ILE A 156 7.76 -12.02 -5.64
CA ILE A 156 8.33 -13.22 -6.28
C ILE A 156 9.80 -13.38 -5.90
N PHE A 157 10.60 -12.31 -5.95
CA PHE A 157 12.01 -12.35 -5.53
C PHE A 157 12.14 -12.79 -4.06
N PHE A 158 11.31 -12.24 -3.17
CA PHE A 158 11.36 -12.58 -1.75
C PHE A 158 10.94 -14.02 -1.43
N LEU A 159 9.87 -14.51 -2.07
CA LEU A 159 9.28 -15.82 -1.75
C LEU A 159 9.91 -16.99 -2.50
N SER A 160 10.75 -16.71 -3.49
CA SER A 160 11.45 -17.74 -4.26
C SER A 160 12.97 -17.58 -4.15
N ASN A 161 13.60 -16.95 -5.14
CA ASN A 161 15.02 -16.63 -5.21
C ASN A 161 15.27 -15.67 -6.39
N TRP A 162 16.54 -15.31 -6.57
CA TRP A 162 16.98 -14.44 -7.66
C TRP A 162 16.70 -15.05 -9.04
N GLU A 163 16.99 -16.33 -9.24
CA GLU A 163 16.90 -17.02 -10.53
C GLU A 163 15.45 -17.06 -11.02
N VAL A 164 14.52 -17.49 -10.17
CA VAL A 164 13.09 -17.55 -10.46
C VAL A 164 12.53 -16.15 -10.67
N GLY A 165 12.89 -15.19 -9.82
CA GLY A 165 12.46 -13.79 -9.97
C GLY A 165 12.92 -13.18 -11.29
N TYR A 166 14.18 -13.40 -11.67
CA TYR A 166 14.76 -12.91 -12.91
C TYR A 166 14.06 -13.52 -14.13
N HIS A 167 13.90 -14.86 -14.18
CA HIS A 167 13.17 -15.51 -15.26
C HIS A 167 11.72 -15.04 -15.35
N PHE A 168 11.06 -14.81 -14.21
CA PHE A 168 9.70 -14.29 -14.18
C PHE A 168 9.60 -12.88 -14.77
N VAL A 169 10.54 -11.98 -14.43
CA VAL A 169 10.61 -10.62 -15.02
C VAL A 169 10.89 -10.69 -16.52
N GLN A 170 11.83 -11.54 -16.93
CA GLN A 170 12.14 -11.72 -18.36
C GLN A 170 10.92 -12.19 -19.16
N GLN A 171 10.18 -13.16 -18.61
CA GLN A 171 8.95 -13.65 -19.23
C GLN A 171 7.88 -12.58 -19.32
N ILE A 172 7.75 -11.73 -18.28
CA ILE A 172 6.76 -10.66 -18.29
C ILE A 172 7.07 -9.58 -19.33
N LEU A 173 8.33 -9.17 -19.42
CA LEU A 173 8.74 -8.00 -20.21
C LEU A 173 9.12 -8.31 -21.66
N PHE A 174 9.75 -9.46 -21.92
CA PHE A 174 10.49 -9.68 -23.17
C PHE A 174 10.02 -10.90 -23.99
N THR A 175 9.17 -11.78 -23.44
CA THR A 175 8.66 -12.93 -24.20
C THR A 175 7.48 -12.51 -25.09
N PHE A 176 7.48 -12.88 -26.37
CA PHE A 176 6.37 -12.61 -27.28
C PHE A 176 5.36 -13.78 -27.31
N PRO A 177 4.04 -13.53 -27.29
CA PRO A 177 3.38 -12.23 -27.10
C PRO A 177 3.59 -11.67 -25.68
N THR A 178 3.89 -10.38 -25.55
CA THR A 178 4.27 -9.77 -24.26
C THR A 178 3.12 -9.84 -23.24
N PRO A 179 3.24 -10.65 -22.18
CA PRO A 179 2.17 -10.82 -21.22
C PRO A 179 2.04 -9.61 -20.28
N LEU A 180 2.91 -8.61 -20.38
CA LEU A 180 2.84 -7.34 -19.64
C LEU A 180 1.47 -6.66 -19.78
N LEU A 181 0.96 -6.51 -21.01
CA LEU A 181 -0.33 -5.85 -21.24
C LEU A 181 -1.50 -6.65 -20.62
N PRO A 182 -1.64 -7.96 -20.89
CA PRO A 182 -2.60 -8.80 -20.18
C PRO A 182 -2.47 -8.73 -18.65
N THR A 183 -1.24 -8.72 -18.13
CA THR A 183 -0.98 -8.65 -16.68
C THR A 183 -1.51 -7.33 -16.12
N LEU A 184 -1.12 -6.19 -16.71
CA LEU A 184 -1.60 -4.87 -16.26
C LEU A 184 -3.12 -4.74 -16.37
N LEU A 185 -3.74 -5.33 -17.40
CA LEU A 185 -5.20 -5.37 -17.53
C LEU A 185 -5.85 -6.18 -16.41
N ILE A 186 -5.34 -7.37 -16.10
CA ILE A 186 -5.83 -8.19 -14.97
C ILE A 186 -5.71 -7.41 -13.66
N LEU A 187 -4.57 -6.75 -13.42
CA LEU A 187 -4.36 -5.96 -12.23
C LEU A 187 -5.27 -4.73 -12.15
N TYR A 188 -5.54 -4.09 -13.29
CA TYR A 188 -6.48 -2.98 -13.42
C TYR A 188 -7.91 -3.40 -13.06
N PHE A 189 -8.39 -4.53 -13.58
CA PHE A 189 -9.72 -5.04 -13.24
C PHE A 189 -9.79 -5.54 -11.78
N GLY A 190 -8.70 -6.08 -11.25
CA GLY A 190 -8.61 -6.52 -9.84
C GLY A 190 -8.79 -5.37 -8.84
N TRP A 191 -8.37 -4.15 -9.19
CA TRP A 191 -8.48 -2.96 -8.34
C TRP A 191 -9.91 -2.67 -7.84
N GLY A 192 -10.93 -3.04 -8.62
CA GLY A 192 -12.33 -2.73 -8.34
C GLY A 192 -12.92 -3.35 -7.06
N SER A 193 -12.20 -4.24 -6.39
CA SER A 193 -12.74 -5.01 -5.24
C SER A 193 -12.46 -4.40 -3.86
N ASP A 194 -11.65 -3.33 -3.78
CA ASP A 194 -11.13 -2.82 -2.49
C ASP A 194 -11.33 -1.31 -2.30
N SER A 195 -12.57 -0.87 -2.45
CA SER A 195 -13.07 0.38 -1.85
C SER A 195 -13.15 0.30 -0.32
N LEU A 196 -12.09 -0.20 0.36
CA LEU A 196 -11.82 0.20 1.73
C LEU A 196 -11.22 1.60 1.67
N LYS A 197 -12.05 2.61 1.39
CA LYS A 197 -11.70 4.01 1.61
C LYS A 197 -11.36 4.11 3.11
N PRO A 198 -10.10 4.32 3.53
CA PRO A 198 -9.91 4.97 4.83
C PRO A 198 -10.69 6.28 4.73
N CYS A 199 -11.44 6.63 5.76
CA CYS A 199 -12.22 7.86 5.82
C CYS A 199 -11.26 9.07 5.79
N GLU A 200 -10.70 9.38 4.62
CA GLU A 200 -9.73 10.46 4.43
C GLU A 200 -10.14 11.23 3.17
N SER A 201 -10.88 12.32 3.43
CA SER A 201 -11.39 13.33 2.48
C SER A 201 -12.38 12.82 1.40
N GLN A 202 -13.63 13.26 1.49
CA GLN A 202 -14.59 13.17 0.39
C GLN A 202 -14.59 14.49 -0.38
N THR A 203 -14.38 14.42 -1.69
CA THR A 203 -14.58 15.56 -2.59
C THR A 203 -16.10 15.73 -2.80
N VAL A 204 -16.67 16.83 -2.33
CA VAL A 204 -18.11 17.10 -2.49
C VAL A 204 -18.29 18.16 -3.56
N ARG A 205 -19.07 17.84 -4.59
CA ARG A 205 -19.56 18.83 -5.56
C ARG A 205 -20.77 19.51 -4.98
N THR A 206 -20.62 20.77 -4.57
CA THR A 206 -21.75 21.62 -4.21
C THR A 206 -22.13 22.50 -5.41
N LYS A 207 -23.42 22.64 -5.68
CA LYS A 207 -23.89 23.68 -6.61
C LYS A 207 -23.82 25.02 -5.86
N SER A 208 -23.00 25.95 -6.33
CA SER A 208 -22.99 27.32 -5.79
C SER A 208 -24.26 28.05 -6.23
N ALA A 209 -24.73 28.99 -5.39
CA ALA A 209 -25.91 29.82 -5.63
C ALA A 209 -25.86 30.63 -6.94
N ASN A 210 -24.69 30.73 -7.58
CA ASN A 210 -24.46 31.43 -8.84
C ASN A 210 -24.37 30.50 -10.08
N GLY A 211 -24.92 29.28 -10.01
CA GLY A 211 -24.97 28.32 -11.13
C GLY A 211 -23.65 27.64 -11.48
N ARG A 212 -22.52 28.01 -10.85
CA ARG A 212 -21.22 27.31 -11.02
C ARG A 212 -21.09 26.16 -10.02
N HIS A 213 -20.64 25.01 -10.49
CA HIS A 213 -20.23 23.90 -9.62
C HIS A 213 -19.00 24.32 -8.81
N LYS A 214 -19.13 24.35 -7.48
CA LYS A 214 -18.01 24.55 -6.55
C LYS A 214 -17.55 23.16 -6.11
N CYS A 215 -16.28 22.87 -6.38
CA CYS A 215 -15.68 21.60 -6.04
C CYS A 215 -14.79 21.83 -4.82
N GLU A 216 -15.28 21.48 -3.64
CA GLU A 216 -14.58 21.70 -2.37
C GLU A 216 -14.17 20.36 -1.76
N ARG A 217 -12.97 20.36 -1.18
CA ARG A 217 -12.51 19.25 -0.35
C ARG A 217 -13.15 19.40 1.03
N LEU A 218 -14.06 18.51 1.38
CA LEU A 218 -14.48 18.35 2.77
C LEU A 218 -13.51 17.40 3.46
N ILE A 219 -12.66 17.95 4.32
CA ILE A 219 -11.93 17.18 5.31
C ILE A 219 -12.99 16.75 6.33
N VAL A 220 -13.54 15.55 6.18
CA VAL A 220 -14.31 14.91 7.25
C VAL A 220 -13.27 14.54 8.31
N THR A 221 -13.03 15.44 9.26
CA THR A 221 -12.34 15.05 10.49
C THR A 221 -13.19 13.95 11.13
N PRO A 222 -12.60 12.84 11.60
CA PRO A 222 -13.35 11.93 12.43
C PRO A 222 -13.92 12.76 13.56
N VAL A 223 -15.25 12.77 13.70
CA VAL A 223 -15.87 13.07 14.97
C VAL A 223 -15.33 11.99 15.89
N LEU A 224 -14.22 12.27 16.56
CA LEU A 224 -13.93 11.66 17.85
C LEU A 224 -15.20 11.91 18.64
N SER A 225 -16.00 10.87 18.85
CA SER A 225 -17.06 10.91 19.83
C SER A 225 -16.39 11.22 21.16
N ARG A 226 -16.41 12.49 21.55
CA ARG A 226 -16.38 12.90 22.94
C ARG A 226 -17.69 12.40 23.56
N SER A 227 -17.66 11.15 23.99
CA SER A 227 -18.55 10.53 24.99
C SER A 227 -17.72 9.37 25.55
N ALA A 228 -17.32 9.29 26.81
CA ALA A 228 -17.56 10.16 27.94
C ALA A 228 -16.35 10.03 28.88
N VAL A 229 -15.97 11.15 29.51
CA VAL A 229 -15.48 11.11 30.88
C VAL A 229 -16.70 10.73 31.72
N ASN A 230 -16.65 9.57 32.34
CA ASN A 230 -17.04 9.33 33.73
C ASN A 230 -16.51 7.96 34.15
#